data_AF-A0A6A5Z2X3-F1
#
_entry.id   AF-A0A6A5Z2X3-F1
#
_cell.length_a   1.000
_cell.length_b   1.000
_cell.length_c   1.000
_cell.angle_alpha   90.00
_cell.angle_beta   90.00
_cell.angle_gamma   90.00
#
_symmetry.space_group_name_H-M   'P 1'
#
loop_
_entity.id
_entity.type
_entity.pdbx_description
1 polymer ?
#
loop_
_entity_poly.entity_id
_entity_poly.type
_entity_poly.pdbx_seq_one_letter_code
_entity_poly.pdbx_strand_id
1 'polypeptide(L)'
;DVKFYLNYFRHNISHHHYSLKRDGDNFLKTDFLEMAIKHEPLRYAVVGYAAYFHTLSQPEGRMSTFLRYYNESVSKLRESIEKSKKQSLATFLTILQLASIEELLGDWVNLASHQKAAYEILTRLYTPQTITKTALLRKVLLWYVRFDLFVGFQSGGEAVLGREWYVAVHDWYSKQAKDKPDAITYRYEERFAWSRLVAKDSADLFAKSAKGLLTPEQFMAQLPVVTEQVNALDKNIDPVLLDPKGYVKDFTGKPEPDDIVNPYEPNVIWGGSQWTTNYLLLDMFGIIFMFNVQISMAMKKPWDSPELVEKARRAAQIFEAVCLYTKGPPGAIIEAQASLAIATLFLPKDEKTVQWCRNTFAKIESAGYIYSSTLRNRMLASYGLGPSDWWLPNDEGCPRIIRSIKNFIVERTTAPKDQTSEDLREMRGIFSTLTISDSPPSDNSGHTPIDGVLAGAPTFLDETLIYTGQSPDYEWNYEQSKYPSEAYGSNQFTGQ
;
A
#
# COMPACT_ATOMS: atom_id res chain seq x y z
N ASP A 1 -8.00 17.04 25.26
CA ASP A 1 -8.13 15.92 24.30
C ASP A 1 -6.83 15.52 23.58
N VAL A 2 -6.03 16.44 23.03
CA VAL A 2 -4.73 16.10 22.37
C VAL A 2 -3.84 15.17 23.21
N LYS A 3 -3.61 15.49 24.49
CA LYS A 3 -2.81 14.65 25.41
C LYS A 3 -3.39 13.24 25.58
N PHE A 4 -4.72 13.09 25.61
CA PHE A 4 -5.37 11.80 25.71
C PHE A 4 -5.06 10.94 24.48
N TYR A 5 -5.24 11.49 23.27
CA TYR A 5 -4.99 10.73 22.04
C TYR A 5 -3.51 10.44 21.78
N LEU A 6 -2.59 11.31 22.19
CA LEU A 6 -1.15 10.98 22.17
C LEU A 6 -0.80 9.83 23.12
N ASN A 7 -1.44 9.78 24.30
CA ASN A 7 -1.32 8.64 25.20
C ASN A 7 -1.98 7.39 24.61
N TYR A 8 -3.15 7.51 24.00
CA TYR A 8 -3.82 6.41 23.31
C TYR A 8 -2.92 5.84 22.21
N PHE A 9 -2.32 6.70 21.39
CA PHE A 9 -1.36 6.34 20.34
C PHE A 9 -0.22 5.48 20.90
N ARG A 10 0.46 5.96 21.94
CA ARG A 10 1.61 5.27 22.55
C ARG A 10 1.29 3.85 23.04
N HIS A 11 0.08 3.62 23.56
CA HIS A 11 -0.28 2.36 24.23
C HIS A 11 -1.09 1.41 23.34
N ASN A 12 -1.91 1.93 22.42
CA ASN A 12 -2.86 1.11 21.65
C ASN A 12 -2.51 1.04 20.17
N ILE A 13 -1.73 1.98 19.64
CA ILE A 13 -1.29 1.97 18.25
C ILE A 13 0.09 1.31 18.15
N SER A 14 0.23 0.52 17.10
CA SER A 14 1.43 -0.25 16.77
C SER A 14 1.79 -0.02 15.30
N HIS A 15 2.97 -0.48 14.92
CA HIS A 15 3.41 -0.51 13.52
C HIS A 15 2.46 -1.30 12.59
N HIS A 16 1.67 -2.23 13.12
CA HIS A 16 0.68 -2.97 12.35
C HIS A 16 -0.50 -2.13 11.87
N HIS A 17 -0.88 -1.08 12.60
CA HIS A 17 -1.92 -0.16 12.12
C HIS A 17 -1.45 0.61 10.87
N TYR A 18 -0.16 0.93 10.82
CA TYR A 18 0.50 1.52 9.65
C TYR A 18 0.86 0.49 8.59
N SER A 19 0.62 -0.79 8.89
CA SER A 19 1.04 -1.94 8.08
C SER A 19 2.53 -1.88 7.71
N LEU A 20 3.35 -1.33 8.61
CA LEU A 20 4.80 -1.39 8.55
C LEU A 20 5.21 -2.75 9.08
N LYS A 21 6.00 -3.51 8.34
CA LYS A 21 6.23 -4.94 8.63
C LYS A 21 7.02 -5.23 9.92
N ARG A 22 7.75 -4.23 10.41
CA ARG A 22 8.54 -4.34 11.64
C ARG A 22 8.90 -2.97 12.20
N ASP A 23 8.93 -2.87 13.52
CA ASP A 23 9.41 -1.70 14.26
C ASP A 23 10.35 -2.10 15.40
N GLY A 24 11.55 -2.59 15.06
CA GLY A 24 12.51 -3.12 16.02
C GLY A 24 13.02 -2.09 17.05
N ASP A 25 13.08 -0.82 16.68
CA ASP A 25 13.60 0.28 17.51
C ASP A 25 12.48 1.09 18.19
N ASN A 26 11.22 0.63 18.09
CA ASN A 26 10.04 1.35 18.56
C ASN A 26 9.92 2.78 18.00
N PHE A 27 10.33 3.00 16.75
CA PHE A 27 10.35 4.27 16.04
C PHE A 27 9.05 5.07 16.23
N LEU A 28 7.88 4.41 16.13
CA LEU A 28 6.59 5.10 16.28
C LEU A 28 6.37 5.64 17.69
N LYS A 29 6.93 4.99 18.71
CA LYS A 29 6.73 5.35 20.13
C LYS A 29 7.83 6.25 20.69
N THR A 30 8.94 6.39 19.98
CA THR A 30 10.12 7.18 20.35
C THR A 30 10.28 8.37 19.41
N ASP A 31 11.16 8.29 18.42
CA ASP A 31 11.59 9.38 17.54
C ASP A 31 10.41 10.05 16.85
N PHE A 32 9.48 9.26 16.30
CA PHE A 32 8.30 9.77 15.61
C PHE A 32 7.40 10.59 16.53
N LEU A 33 7.14 10.08 17.74
CA LEU A 33 6.28 10.74 18.71
C LEU A 33 6.94 11.99 19.29
N GLU A 34 8.26 12.00 19.47
CA GLU A 34 9.02 13.19 19.86
C GLU A 34 8.92 14.29 18.79
N MET A 35 9.03 13.93 17.51
CA MET A 35 8.82 14.87 16.41
C MET A 35 7.39 15.39 16.37
N ALA A 36 6.40 14.51 16.59
CA ALA A 36 4.99 14.89 16.64
C ALA A 36 4.70 15.89 17.77
N ILE A 37 5.36 15.77 18.93
CA ILE A 37 5.17 16.73 20.03
C ILE A 37 5.69 18.13 19.64
N LYS A 38 6.80 18.19 18.89
CA LYS A 38 7.49 19.44 18.53
C LYS A 38 6.92 20.14 17.29
N HIS A 39 6.26 19.42 16.39
CA HIS A 39 5.74 19.97 15.13
C HIS A 39 4.21 19.88 15.09
N GLU A 40 3.52 21.03 15.15
CA GLU A 40 2.06 21.06 15.31
C GLU A 40 1.27 20.33 14.23
N PRO A 41 1.55 20.49 12.91
CA PRO A 41 0.85 19.72 11.88
C PRO A 41 0.93 18.22 12.14
N LEU A 42 2.14 17.69 12.35
CA LEU A 42 2.36 16.28 12.66
C LEU A 42 1.63 15.84 13.93
N ARG A 43 1.64 16.68 14.98
CA ARG A 43 0.93 16.41 16.23
C ARG A 43 -0.54 16.12 15.99
N TYR A 44 -1.19 16.98 15.21
CA TYR A 44 -2.61 16.87 14.90
C TYR A 44 -2.90 15.69 13.97
N ALA A 45 -2.01 15.39 13.01
CA ALA A 45 -2.12 14.20 12.18
C ALA A 45 -2.10 12.90 13.03
N VAL A 46 -1.14 12.79 13.96
CA VAL A 46 -1.02 11.63 14.86
C VAL A 46 -2.22 11.53 15.81
N VAL A 47 -2.70 12.66 16.34
CA VAL A 47 -3.92 12.70 17.16
C VAL A 47 -5.14 12.27 16.37
N GLY A 48 -5.30 12.73 15.12
CA GLY A 48 -6.39 12.33 14.23
C GLY A 48 -6.37 10.82 13.95
N TYR A 49 -5.20 10.26 13.68
CA TYR A 49 -5.02 8.82 13.48
C TYR A 49 -5.36 8.00 14.73
N ALA A 50 -4.90 8.43 15.90
CA ALA A 50 -5.26 7.78 17.17
C ALA A 50 -6.76 7.91 17.48
N ALA A 51 -7.35 9.08 17.22
CA ALA A 51 -8.76 9.34 17.41
C ALA A 51 -9.62 8.49 16.46
N TYR A 52 -9.16 8.21 15.24
CA TYR A 52 -9.82 7.31 14.30
C TYR A 52 -10.01 5.91 14.91
N PHE A 53 -8.93 5.26 15.33
CA PHE A 53 -9.01 3.93 15.94
C PHE A 53 -9.75 3.91 17.27
N HIS A 54 -9.57 4.94 18.09
CA HIS A 54 -10.37 5.07 19.31
C HIS A 54 -11.86 5.16 18.96
N THR A 55 -12.25 5.96 17.97
CA THR A 55 -13.65 6.12 17.55
C THR A 55 -14.25 4.80 17.07
N LEU A 56 -13.49 3.99 16.32
CA LEU A 56 -13.92 2.65 15.88
C LEU A 56 -14.21 1.70 17.03
N SER A 57 -13.50 1.83 18.16
CA SER A 57 -13.72 1.01 19.36
C SER A 57 -14.99 1.41 20.14
N GLN A 58 -15.61 2.55 19.83
CA GLN A 58 -16.75 3.07 20.58
C GLN A 58 -18.07 2.75 19.87
N PRO A 59 -19.09 2.22 20.58
CA PRO A 59 -20.41 1.93 20.00
C PRO A 59 -21.08 3.14 19.34
N GLU A 60 -20.89 4.32 19.93
CA GLU A 60 -21.47 5.60 19.47
C GLU A 60 -20.38 6.52 18.86
N GLY A 61 -19.35 5.92 18.25
CA GLY A 61 -18.30 6.64 17.56
C GLY A 61 -18.86 7.62 16.51
N ARG A 62 -18.32 8.85 16.48
CA ARG A 62 -18.74 9.91 15.55
C ARG A 62 -17.58 10.38 14.69
N MET A 63 -17.84 10.61 13.41
CA MET A 63 -16.88 11.14 12.44
C MET A 63 -16.14 12.40 12.92
N SER A 64 -16.88 13.34 13.52
CA SER A 64 -16.33 14.61 14.01
C SER A 64 -15.29 14.44 15.14
N THR A 65 -15.19 13.26 15.75
CA THR A 65 -14.21 12.98 16.80
C THR A 65 -12.79 12.94 16.25
N PHE A 66 -12.58 12.40 15.04
CA PHE A 66 -11.26 12.35 14.41
C PHE A 66 -11.09 13.38 13.30
N LEU A 67 -12.14 13.67 12.52
CA LEU A 67 -12.05 14.62 11.39
C LEU A 67 -11.60 16.01 11.83
N ARG A 68 -11.98 16.47 13.03
CA ARG A 68 -11.54 17.78 13.54
C ARG A 68 -10.01 17.90 13.58
N TYR A 69 -9.32 16.83 13.98
CA TYR A 69 -7.86 16.83 14.15
C TYR A 69 -7.15 16.61 12.82
N TYR A 70 -7.75 15.80 11.95
CA TYR A 70 -7.31 15.66 10.58
C TYR A 70 -7.36 17.03 9.85
N ASN A 71 -8.50 17.72 9.89
CA ASN A 71 -8.67 19.03 9.26
C ASN A 71 -7.70 20.08 9.85
N GLU A 72 -7.54 20.09 11.19
CA GLU A 72 -6.58 20.96 11.86
C GLU A 72 -5.14 20.69 11.39
N SER A 73 -4.76 19.42 11.22
CA SER A 73 -3.45 19.05 10.68
C SER A 73 -3.23 19.58 9.27
N VAL A 74 -4.22 19.43 8.38
CA VAL A 74 -4.13 19.90 6.99
C VAL A 74 -4.02 21.41 6.94
N SER A 75 -4.86 22.12 7.70
CA SER A 75 -4.83 23.59 7.80
C SER A 75 -3.45 24.09 8.26
N LYS A 76 -2.91 23.52 9.34
CA LYS A 76 -1.58 23.90 9.84
C LYS A 76 -0.43 23.51 8.90
N LEU A 77 -0.54 22.38 8.21
CA LEU A 77 0.45 21.97 7.21
C LEU A 77 0.51 22.99 6.09
N ARG A 78 -0.64 23.43 5.57
CA ARG A 78 -0.74 24.47 4.56
C ARG A 78 -0.09 25.76 5.02
N GLU A 79 -0.48 26.27 6.19
CA GLU A 79 0.13 27.48 6.75
C GLU A 79 1.65 27.34 6.87
N SER A 80 2.14 26.17 7.28
CA SER A 80 3.57 25.91 7.41
C SER A 80 4.29 25.92 6.06
N ILE A 81 3.66 25.42 4.99
CA ILE A 81 4.23 25.40 3.63
C ILE A 81 4.19 26.81 3.02
N GLU A 82 3.11 27.57 3.21
CA GLU A 82 2.99 28.94 2.72
C GLU A 82 4.02 29.87 3.40
N LYS A 83 4.25 29.69 4.71
CA LYS A 83 5.20 30.50 5.49
C LYS A 83 6.67 30.09 5.28
N SER A 84 6.95 28.84 4.89
CA SER A 84 8.31 28.32 4.75
C SER A 84 8.53 27.64 3.40
N LYS A 85 9.48 28.16 2.61
CA LYS A 85 9.95 27.50 1.38
C LYS A 85 10.84 26.27 1.61
N LYS A 86 11.30 26.04 2.85
CA LYS A 86 12.17 24.89 3.21
C LYS A 86 11.34 23.83 3.92
N GLN A 87 11.16 22.71 3.24
CA GLN A 87 10.39 21.60 3.80
C GLN A 87 11.33 20.76 4.66
N SER A 88 10.82 20.26 5.79
CA SER A 88 11.62 19.54 6.78
C SER A 88 11.20 18.08 6.86
N LEU A 89 11.99 17.26 7.56
CA LEU A 89 11.57 15.88 7.89
C LEU A 89 10.22 15.84 8.62
N ALA A 90 9.91 16.85 9.44
CA ALA A 90 8.62 16.90 10.14
C ALA A 90 7.44 17.16 9.18
N THR A 91 7.66 18.00 8.14
CA THR A 91 6.70 18.21 7.06
C THR A 91 6.48 16.91 6.28
N PHE A 92 7.56 16.22 5.93
CA PHE A 92 7.50 14.92 5.24
C PHE A 92 6.72 13.87 6.04
N LEU A 93 7.03 13.73 7.34
CA LEU A 93 6.32 12.83 8.25
C LEU A 93 4.84 13.18 8.40
N THR A 94 4.48 14.47 8.35
CA THR A 94 3.08 14.91 8.39
C THR A 94 2.32 14.36 7.17
N ILE A 95 2.91 14.47 5.98
CA ILE A 95 2.30 13.97 4.75
C ILE A 95 2.19 12.44 4.77
N LEU A 96 3.21 11.71 5.22
CA LEU A 96 3.12 10.25 5.39
C LEU A 96 2.04 9.83 6.39
N GLN A 97 1.88 10.60 7.47
CA GLN A 97 0.83 10.36 8.46
C GLN A 97 -0.57 10.60 7.89
N LEU A 98 -0.75 11.67 7.10
CA LEU A 98 -2.01 11.96 6.41
C LEU A 98 -2.31 10.90 5.35
N ALA A 99 -1.32 10.49 4.55
CA ALA A 99 -1.42 9.37 3.61
C ALA A 99 -1.91 8.09 4.31
N SER A 100 -1.41 7.80 5.52
CA SER A 100 -1.86 6.63 6.30
C SER A 100 -3.33 6.74 6.72
N ILE A 101 -3.85 7.96 6.95
CA ILE A 101 -5.28 8.16 7.20
C ILE A 101 -6.07 7.91 5.90
N GLU A 102 -5.64 8.49 4.77
CA GLU A 102 -6.34 8.28 3.49
C GLU A 102 -6.43 6.82 3.08
N GLU A 103 -5.34 6.06 3.30
CA GLU A 103 -5.31 4.62 3.06
C GLU A 103 -6.39 3.88 3.87
N LEU A 104 -6.52 4.18 5.17
CA LEU A 104 -7.52 3.55 6.04
C LEU A 104 -8.96 3.94 5.67
N LEU A 105 -9.16 5.16 5.16
CA LEU A 105 -10.46 5.63 4.70
C LEU A 105 -10.84 5.06 3.32
N GLY A 106 -9.90 4.45 2.60
CA GLY A 106 -10.10 3.99 1.23
C GLY A 106 -10.17 5.12 0.20
N ASP A 107 -9.64 6.31 0.53
CA ASP A 107 -9.57 7.44 -0.41
C ASP A 107 -8.27 7.43 -1.20
N TRP A 108 -8.27 6.64 -2.26
CA TRP A 108 -7.12 6.44 -3.13
C TRP A 108 -6.67 7.71 -3.84
N VAL A 109 -7.60 8.62 -4.15
CA VAL A 109 -7.28 9.84 -4.90
C VAL A 109 -6.44 10.77 -4.03
N ASN A 110 -6.84 10.94 -2.77
CA ASN A 110 -6.06 11.72 -1.82
C ASN A 110 -4.77 11.00 -1.40
N LEU A 111 -4.80 9.67 -1.26
CA LEU A 111 -3.59 8.89 -1.01
C LEU A 111 -2.53 9.09 -2.10
N ALA A 112 -2.90 8.95 -3.37
CA ALA A 112 -1.98 9.13 -4.49
C ALA A 112 -1.41 10.56 -4.54
N SER A 113 -2.24 11.56 -4.24
CA SER A 113 -1.82 12.97 -4.16
C SER A 113 -0.79 13.19 -3.03
N HIS A 114 -1.04 12.62 -1.85
CA HIS A 114 -0.08 12.66 -0.74
C HIS A 114 1.22 11.92 -1.06
N GLN A 115 1.13 10.76 -1.70
CA GLN A 115 2.30 9.98 -2.11
C GLN A 115 3.18 10.78 -3.09
N LYS A 116 2.59 11.46 -4.08
CA LYS A 116 3.33 12.33 -5.00
C LYS A 116 4.02 13.49 -4.29
N ALA A 117 3.33 14.17 -3.38
CA ALA A 117 3.94 15.25 -2.60
C ALA A 117 5.08 14.76 -1.68
N ALA A 118 4.88 13.58 -1.10
CA ALA A 118 5.88 12.90 -0.28
C ALA A 118 7.14 12.56 -1.10
N TYR A 119 7.00 12.16 -2.37
CA TYR A 119 8.10 11.91 -3.30
C TYR A 119 8.96 13.15 -3.53
N GLU A 120 8.33 14.28 -3.83
CA GLU A 120 9.01 15.56 -4.09
C GLU A 120 9.83 16.02 -2.89
N ILE A 121 9.27 15.89 -1.68
CA ILE A 121 9.99 16.26 -0.45
C ILE A 121 11.10 15.26 -0.15
N LEU A 122 10.86 13.95 -0.30
CA LEU A 122 11.85 12.90 -0.08
C LEU A 122 13.10 13.13 -0.95
N THR A 123 12.90 13.32 -2.26
CA THR A 123 13.98 13.49 -3.24
C THR A 123 14.68 14.85 -3.14
N ARG A 124 14.00 15.86 -2.60
CA ARG A 124 14.62 17.16 -2.27
C ARG A 124 15.48 17.11 -1.01
N LEU A 125 15.05 16.34 0.01
CA LEU A 125 15.74 16.27 1.30
C LEU A 125 16.90 15.27 1.30
N TYR A 126 16.77 14.20 0.53
CA TYR A 126 17.63 13.05 0.64
C TYR A 126 18.01 12.49 -0.73
N THR A 127 19.05 11.67 -0.68
CA THR A 127 19.53 10.78 -1.73
C THR A 127 19.47 9.35 -1.18
N PRO A 128 19.56 8.32 -2.03
CA PRO A 128 19.61 6.92 -1.57
C PRO A 128 20.67 6.65 -0.49
N GLN A 129 21.81 7.36 -0.56
CA GLN A 129 22.91 7.19 0.40
C GLN A 129 22.70 7.99 1.69
N THR A 130 22.02 9.14 1.63
CA THR A 130 21.83 9.98 2.83
C THR A 130 20.64 9.53 3.66
N ILE A 131 19.58 8.99 3.04
CA ILE A 131 18.39 8.45 3.72
C ILE A 131 18.70 7.19 4.55
N THR A 132 19.77 6.47 4.23
CA THR A 132 20.14 5.22 4.94
C THR A 132 21.01 5.46 6.18
N LYS A 133 21.41 6.70 6.47
CA LYS A 133 22.39 7.03 7.52
C LYS A 133 21.90 6.76 8.95
N THR A 134 20.60 6.93 9.23
CA THR A 134 20.05 6.75 10.59
C THR A 134 18.89 5.77 10.60
N ALA A 135 18.60 5.17 11.76
CA ALA A 135 17.49 4.23 11.92
C ALA A 135 16.14 4.89 11.61
N LEU A 136 15.93 6.10 12.14
CA LEU A 136 14.81 6.97 11.82
C LEU A 136 14.60 7.09 10.30
N LEU A 137 15.62 7.53 9.55
CA LEU A 137 15.46 7.78 8.12
C LEU A 137 15.21 6.51 7.31
N ARG A 138 15.79 5.37 7.70
CA ARG A 138 15.49 4.07 7.06
C ARG A 138 14.03 3.67 7.28
N LYS A 139 13.47 3.88 8.46
CA LYS A 139 12.05 3.60 8.73
C LYS A 139 11.12 4.54 7.96
N VAL A 140 11.47 5.81 7.88
CA VAL A 140 10.73 6.78 7.07
C VAL A 140 10.75 6.40 5.59
N LEU A 141 11.91 5.97 5.05
CA LEU A 141 11.99 5.48 3.67
C LEU A 141 11.09 4.26 3.45
N LEU A 142 11.15 3.26 4.33
CA LEU A 142 10.32 2.05 4.19
C LEU A 142 8.82 2.36 4.28
N TRP A 143 8.43 3.36 5.08
CA TRP A 143 7.05 3.84 5.12
C TRP A 143 6.63 4.47 3.80
N TYR A 144 7.47 5.33 3.22
CA TYR A 144 7.20 5.89 1.89
C TYR A 144 7.16 4.79 0.81
N VAL A 145 8.14 3.88 0.80
CA VAL A 145 8.24 2.77 -0.18
C VAL A 145 6.97 1.92 -0.20
N ARG A 146 6.34 1.71 0.96
CA ARG A 146 5.03 1.05 1.03
C ARG A 146 4.00 1.76 0.15
N PHE A 147 3.84 3.08 0.32
CA PHE A 147 2.89 3.85 -0.49
C PHE A 147 3.26 3.88 -1.97
N ASP A 148 4.55 4.04 -2.27
CA ASP A 148 5.07 4.08 -3.64
C ASP A 148 4.71 2.82 -4.42
N LEU A 149 5.01 1.65 -3.86
CA LEU A 149 4.64 0.36 -4.45
C LEU A 149 3.13 0.20 -4.52
N PHE A 150 2.42 0.54 -3.44
CA PHE A 150 0.99 0.28 -3.37
C PHE A 150 0.17 1.15 -4.33
N VAL A 151 0.51 2.43 -4.47
CA VAL A 151 -0.08 3.34 -5.46
C VAL A 151 0.30 2.90 -6.88
N GLY A 152 1.58 2.57 -7.13
CA GLY A 152 2.03 2.08 -8.44
C GLY A 152 1.26 0.83 -8.88
N PHE A 153 1.10 -0.14 -7.97
CA PHE A 153 0.32 -1.35 -8.24
C PHE A 153 -1.14 -1.05 -8.57
N GLN A 154 -1.79 -0.20 -7.78
CA GLN A 154 -3.22 0.09 -7.97
C GLN A 154 -3.53 0.96 -9.18
N SER A 155 -2.59 1.80 -9.60
CA SER A 155 -2.75 2.60 -10.82
C SER A 155 -2.38 1.82 -12.08
N GLY A 156 -1.91 0.56 -11.97
CA GLY A 156 -1.28 -0.16 -13.07
C GLY A 156 -0.02 0.52 -13.60
N GLY A 157 0.60 1.39 -12.79
CA GLY A 157 1.75 2.21 -13.14
C GLY A 157 3.06 1.70 -12.54
N GLU A 158 4.14 2.44 -12.79
CA GLU A 158 5.42 2.21 -12.13
C GLU A 158 5.41 2.90 -10.77
N ALA A 159 6.07 2.30 -9.78
CA ALA A 159 6.42 2.99 -8.55
C ALA A 159 7.42 4.13 -8.89
N VAL A 160 7.23 5.34 -8.35
CA VAL A 160 7.97 6.52 -8.83
C VAL A 160 9.38 6.62 -8.27
N LEU A 161 9.71 5.95 -7.16
CA LEU A 161 11.10 5.88 -6.73
C LEU A 161 11.91 5.01 -7.67
N GLY A 162 13.10 5.50 -8.00
CA GLY A 162 14.12 4.73 -8.69
C GLY A 162 14.56 3.51 -7.86
N ARG A 163 14.97 2.46 -8.57
CA ARG A 163 15.42 1.18 -7.99
C ARG A 163 16.55 1.37 -6.98
N GLU A 164 17.41 2.37 -7.16
CA GLU A 164 18.55 2.67 -6.30
C GLU A 164 18.16 2.96 -4.83
N TRP A 165 16.94 3.45 -4.57
CA TRP A 165 16.44 3.67 -3.21
C TRP A 165 16.16 2.35 -2.48
N TYR A 166 15.61 1.38 -3.20
CA TYR A 166 15.32 0.03 -2.71
C TYR A 166 16.62 -0.75 -2.46
N VAL A 167 17.57 -0.65 -3.39
CA VAL A 167 18.91 -1.26 -3.25
C VAL A 167 19.65 -0.70 -2.05
N ALA A 168 19.67 0.63 -1.88
CA ALA A 168 20.42 1.25 -0.78
C ALA A 168 19.96 0.77 0.61
N VAL A 169 18.65 0.61 0.82
CA VAL A 169 18.12 0.10 2.10
C VAL A 169 18.33 -1.40 2.25
N HIS A 170 18.18 -2.18 1.18
CA HIS A 170 18.43 -3.63 1.19
C HIS A 170 19.91 -3.94 1.47
N ASP A 171 20.84 -3.27 0.81
CA ASP A 171 22.29 -3.45 1.01
C ASP A 171 22.68 -3.14 2.46
N TRP A 172 22.09 -2.09 3.05
CA TRP A 172 22.35 -1.74 4.44
C TRP A 172 21.90 -2.85 5.40
N TYR A 173 20.66 -3.34 5.26
CA TYR A 173 20.16 -4.42 6.12
C TYR A 173 20.85 -5.75 5.86
N SER A 174 21.18 -6.06 4.60
CA SER A 174 22.01 -7.22 4.22
C SER A 174 23.35 -7.20 4.94
N LYS A 175 24.01 -6.05 4.97
CA LYS A 175 25.25 -5.88 5.73
C LYS A 175 25.03 -6.08 7.23
N GLN A 176 24.00 -5.47 7.82
CA GLN A 176 23.73 -5.65 9.25
C GLN A 176 23.39 -7.10 9.63
N ALA A 177 22.63 -7.81 8.80
CA ALA A 177 22.29 -9.21 9.03
C ALA A 177 23.55 -10.11 8.96
N LYS A 178 24.51 -9.80 8.09
CA LYS A 178 25.81 -10.47 8.01
C LYS A 178 26.72 -10.14 9.20
N ASP A 179 26.81 -8.85 9.57
CA ASP A 179 27.69 -8.37 10.64
C ASP A 179 27.18 -8.76 12.03
N LYS A 180 25.86 -8.96 12.19
CA LYS A 180 25.19 -9.31 13.45
C LYS A 180 24.24 -10.49 13.25
N PRO A 181 24.76 -11.69 12.99
CA PRO A 181 23.95 -12.85 12.64
C PRO A 181 22.96 -13.23 13.74
N ASP A 182 23.28 -13.02 15.02
CA ASP A 182 22.39 -13.40 16.13
C ASP A 182 21.21 -12.42 16.34
N ALA A 183 21.27 -11.25 15.72
CA ALA A 183 20.22 -10.24 15.82
C ALA A 183 19.09 -10.54 14.82
N ILE A 184 18.13 -11.36 15.23
CA ILE A 184 16.97 -11.76 14.42
C ILE A 184 16.23 -10.58 13.77
N THR A 185 16.24 -9.41 14.42
CA THR A 185 15.68 -8.16 13.87
C THR A 185 16.27 -7.81 12.52
N TYR A 186 17.59 -7.85 12.34
CA TYR A 186 18.20 -7.48 11.05
C TYR A 186 17.91 -8.52 9.97
N ARG A 187 17.72 -9.79 10.32
CA ARG A 187 17.31 -10.83 9.36
C ARG A 187 15.88 -10.58 8.85
N TYR A 188 14.95 -10.20 9.71
CA TYR A 188 13.61 -9.79 9.25
C TYR A 188 13.63 -8.52 8.40
N GLU A 189 14.35 -7.48 8.85
CA GLU A 189 14.41 -6.21 8.10
C GLU A 189 15.07 -6.38 6.73
N GLU A 190 16.15 -7.17 6.65
CA GLU A 190 16.76 -7.56 5.38
C GLU A 190 15.74 -8.24 4.48
N ARG A 191 15.00 -9.21 5.02
CA ARG A 191 14.08 -9.98 4.21
C ARG A 191 12.91 -9.16 3.68
N PHE A 192 12.39 -8.23 4.48
CA PHE A 192 11.39 -7.28 3.99
C PHE A 192 11.97 -6.27 3.00
N ALA A 193 13.19 -5.79 3.20
CA ALA A 193 13.83 -4.89 2.23
C ALA A 193 14.06 -5.60 0.88
N TRP A 194 14.47 -6.88 0.92
CA TRP A 194 14.59 -7.72 -0.27
C TRP A 194 13.24 -7.90 -0.96
N SER A 195 12.17 -8.20 -0.21
CA SER A 195 10.85 -8.40 -0.81
C SER A 195 10.32 -7.14 -1.51
N ARG A 196 10.60 -5.94 -0.98
CA ARG A 196 10.26 -4.68 -1.68
C ARG A 196 11.06 -4.47 -2.95
N LEU A 197 12.35 -4.82 -2.96
CA LEU A 197 13.17 -4.76 -4.17
C LEU A 197 12.65 -5.72 -5.25
N VAL A 198 12.31 -6.95 -4.89
CA VAL A 198 11.71 -7.91 -5.83
C VAL A 198 10.34 -7.43 -6.34
N ALA A 199 9.51 -6.88 -5.45
CA ALA A 199 8.22 -6.30 -5.82
C ALA A 199 8.38 -5.13 -6.81
N LYS A 200 9.39 -4.26 -6.59
CA LYS A 200 9.75 -3.16 -7.50
C LYS A 200 10.22 -3.68 -8.86
N ASP A 201 11.15 -4.64 -8.87
CA ASP A 201 11.68 -5.22 -10.10
C ASP A 201 10.57 -5.91 -10.93
N SER A 202 9.64 -6.60 -10.26
CA SER A 202 8.43 -7.15 -10.89
C SER A 202 7.51 -6.07 -11.45
N ALA A 203 7.15 -5.08 -10.63
CA ALA A 203 6.23 -4.01 -11.04
C ALA A 203 6.74 -3.26 -12.28
N ASP A 204 8.02 -2.90 -12.25
CA ASP A 204 8.66 -2.13 -13.32
C ASP A 204 8.70 -2.92 -14.63
N LEU A 205 8.98 -4.22 -14.59
CA LEU A 205 9.01 -5.06 -15.79
C LEU A 205 7.66 -5.02 -16.52
N PHE A 206 6.57 -5.27 -15.79
CA PHE A 206 5.23 -5.32 -16.38
C PHE A 206 4.73 -3.93 -16.78
N ALA A 207 4.96 -2.89 -15.98
CA ALA A 207 4.51 -1.55 -16.29
C ALA A 207 5.25 -0.95 -17.50
N LYS A 208 6.57 -1.18 -17.62
CA LYS A 208 7.35 -0.76 -18.81
C LYS A 208 6.91 -1.51 -20.06
N SER A 209 6.62 -2.81 -19.93
CA SER A 209 6.06 -3.60 -21.03
C SER A 209 4.69 -3.07 -21.49
N ALA A 210 3.78 -2.79 -20.55
CA ALA A 210 2.46 -2.24 -20.84
C ALA A 210 2.51 -0.85 -21.51
N LYS A 211 3.53 -0.04 -21.20
CA LYS A 211 3.79 1.27 -21.83
C LYS A 211 4.55 1.19 -23.16
N GLY A 212 4.90 0.00 -23.63
CA GLY A 212 5.71 -0.18 -24.86
C GLY A 212 7.16 0.30 -24.73
N LEU A 213 7.66 0.46 -23.50
CA LEU A 213 9.05 0.88 -23.23
C LEU A 213 10.05 -0.28 -23.31
N LEU A 214 9.55 -1.52 -23.44
CA LEU A 214 10.36 -2.72 -23.66
C LEU A 214 9.91 -3.40 -24.95
N THR A 215 10.86 -3.87 -25.75
CA THR A 215 10.53 -4.79 -26.84
C THR A 215 10.11 -6.15 -26.29
N PRO A 216 9.36 -6.97 -27.06
CA PRO A 216 9.03 -8.33 -26.64
C PRO A 216 10.25 -9.17 -26.27
N GLU A 217 11.37 -9.02 -26.99
CA GLU A 217 12.62 -9.73 -26.72
C GLU A 217 13.25 -9.29 -25.40
N GLN A 218 13.23 -7.99 -25.09
CA GLN A 218 13.73 -7.46 -23.83
C GLN A 218 12.89 -7.94 -22.65
N PHE A 219 11.56 -7.95 -22.81
CA PHE A 219 10.64 -8.49 -21.81
C PHE A 219 10.91 -9.98 -21.56
N MET A 220 11.00 -10.78 -22.63
CA MET A 220 11.25 -12.22 -22.54
C MET A 220 12.65 -12.56 -22.00
N ALA A 221 13.64 -11.67 -22.15
CA ALA A 221 14.96 -11.82 -21.56
C ALA A 221 14.97 -11.52 -20.05
N GLN A 222 14.19 -10.53 -19.59
CA GLN A 222 14.14 -10.14 -18.18
C GLN A 222 13.16 -10.99 -17.35
N LEU A 223 12.10 -11.51 -17.96
CA LEU A 223 11.06 -12.26 -17.29
C LEU A 223 11.58 -13.47 -16.49
N PRO A 224 12.49 -14.33 -17.00
CA PRO A 224 13.02 -15.45 -16.23
C PRO A 224 13.76 -15.02 -14.95
N VAL A 225 14.48 -13.89 -14.99
CA VAL A 225 15.24 -13.35 -13.85
C VAL A 225 14.28 -12.92 -12.75
N VAL A 226 13.25 -12.14 -13.09
CA VAL A 226 12.22 -11.70 -12.13
C VAL A 226 11.43 -12.90 -11.61
N THR A 227 11.11 -13.86 -12.48
CA THR A 227 10.40 -15.10 -12.10
C THR A 227 11.18 -15.88 -11.05
N GLU A 228 12.50 -16.04 -11.24
CA GLU A 228 13.36 -16.72 -10.28
C GLU A 228 13.40 -15.98 -8.93
N GLN A 229 13.55 -14.66 -8.95
CA GLN A 229 13.56 -13.83 -7.74
C GLN A 229 12.26 -13.95 -6.95
N VAL A 230 11.11 -13.90 -7.63
CA VAL A 230 9.79 -14.04 -7.00
C VAL A 230 9.60 -15.45 -6.43
N ASN A 231 9.94 -16.50 -7.20
CA ASN A 231 9.81 -17.88 -6.77
C ASN A 231 10.75 -18.24 -5.60
N ALA A 232 11.83 -17.47 -5.41
CA ALA A 232 12.74 -17.61 -4.28
C ALA A 232 12.24 -16.90 -3.01
N LEU A 233 11.13 -16.14 -3.06
CA LEU A 233 10.67 -15.33 -1.94
C LEU A 233 10.27 -16.15 -0.69
N ASP A 234 9.55 -17.24 -0.88
CA ASP A 234 9.12 -18.12 0.22
C ASP A 234 10.05 -19.33 0.45
N LYS A 235 10.94 -19.63 -0.51
CA LYS A 235 11.87 -20.77 -0.45
C LYS A 235 13.21 -20.44 0.22
N ASN A 236 13.70 -19.21 0.07
CA ASN A 236 15.00 -18.79 0.59
C ASN A 236 14.85 -17.91 1.85
N ILE A 237 13.88 -18.23 2.70
CA ILE A 237 13.76 -17.60 4.01
C ILE A 237 14.77 -18.24 4.95
N ASP A 238 15.51 -17.40 5.70
CA ASP A 238 16.46 -17.87 6.70
C ASP A 238 15.77 -18.79 7.73
N PRO A 239 16.25 -20.03 7.92
CA PRO A 239 15.62 -21.00 8.81
C PRO A 239 15.42 -20.51 10.25
N VAL A 240 16.23 -19.57 10.74
CA VAL A 240 16.03 -19.01 12.09
C VAL A 240 14.71 -18.25 12.23
N LEU A 241 14.23 -17.65 11.13
CA LEU A 241 12.94 -16.96 11.09
C LEU A 241 11.78 -17.95 11.10
N LEU A 242 12.03 -19.20 10.72
CA LEU A 242 11.06 -20.28 10.63
C LEU A 242 11.26 -21.34 11.73
N ASP A 243 12.02 -21.05 12.80
CA ASP A 243 12.28 -22.02 13.88
C ASP A 243 10.96 -22.57 14.43
N PRO A 244 10.73 -23.90 14.34
CA PRO A 244 9.51 -24.54 14.85
C PRO A 244 9.28 -24.35 16.36
N LYS A 245 10.32 -24.00 17.12
CA LYS A 245 10.17 -23.67 18.55
C LYS A 245 9.30 -22.43 18.78
N GLY A 246 9.21 -21.55 17.79
CA GLY A 246 8.38 -20.35 17.85
C GLY A 246 6.90 -20.55 17.57
N TYR A 247 6.47 -21.76 17.17
CA TYR A 247 5.05 -22.03 16.95
C TYR A 247 4.25 -21.84 18.23
N VAL A 248 3.06 -21.24 18.09
CA VAL A 248 2.08 -21.18 19.16
C VAL A 248 1.57 -22.59 19.44
N LYS A 249 1.67 -23.01 20.72
CA LYS A 249 1.27 -24.35 21.17
C LYS A 249 -0.03 -24.35 21.97
N ASP A 250 -0.40 -23.19 22.50
CA ASP A 250 -1.57 -22.96 23.35
C ASP A 250 -2.69 -22.25 22.57
N PHE A 251 -3.02 -22.77 21.40
CA PHE A 251 -4.11 -22.26 20.56
C PHE A 251 -5.08 -23.39 20.22
N THR A 252 -6.23 -23.41 20.91
CA THR A 252 -7.20 -24.51 20.84
C THR A 252 -8.58 -23.98 20.50
N GLY A 253 -9.31 -24.74 19.68
CA GLY A 253 -10.68 -24.46 19.29
C GLY A 253 -11.16 -25.50 18.27
N LYS A 254 -12.31 -25.25 17.67
CA LYS A 254 -12.83 -26.07 16.56
C LYS A 254 -13.25 -25.13 15.43
N PRO A 255 -12.94 -25.47 14.16
CA PRO A 255 -13.45 -24.71 13.05
C PRO A 255 -14.97 -24.83 13.01
N GLU A 256 -15.63 -23.74 12.62
CA GLU A 256 -17.06 -23.74 12.35
C GLU A 256 -17.37 -24.50 11.06
N PRO A 257 -18.59 -25.03 10.87
CA PRO A 257 -18.96 -25.77 9.65
C PRO A 257 -18.72 -24.98 8.35
N ASP A 258 -18.82 -23.66 8.42
CA ASP A 258 -18.68 -22.74 7.29
C ASP A 258 -17.23 -22.23 7.10
N ASP A 259 -16.28 -22.65 7.93
CA ASP A 259 -14.87 -22.30 7.76
C ASP A 259 -14.24 -23.05 6.57
N ILE A 260 -13.47 -22.35 5.75
CA ILE A 260 -12.72 -22.93 4.62
C ILE A 260 -11.35 -23.48 5.03
N VAL A 261 -10.89 -23.15 6.24
CA VAL A 261 -9.57 -23.51 6.79
C VAL A 261 -9.72 -23.75 8.29
N ASN A 262 -8.85 -24.58 8.86
CA ASN A 262 -8.81 -24.79 10.30
C ASN A 262 -7.68 -23.96 10.94
N PRO A 263 -7.97 -22.84 11.63
CA PRO A 263 -6.92 -22.02 12.23
C PRO A 263 -6.26 -22.70 13.45
N TYR A 264 -6.93 -23.67 14.08
CA TYR A 264 -6.50 -24.33 15.31
C TYR A 264 -5.55 -25.51 15.07
N GLU A 265 -5.17 -25.78 13.83
CA GLU A 265 -4.14 -26.78 13.54
C GLU A 265 -2.81 -26.39 14.20
N PRO A 266 -1.99 -27.37 14.61
CA PRO A 266 -0.66 -27.06 15.10
C PRO A 266 0.18 -26.43 13.99
N ASN A 267 1.15 -25.61 14.38
CA ASN A 267 2.14 -25.03 13.48
C ASN A 267 1.56 -24.06 12.41
N VAL A 268 0.43 -23.41 12.73
CA VAL A 268 -0.17 -22.40 11.83
C VAL A 268 0.51 -21.03 11.97
N ILE A 269 0.69 -20.57 13.21
CA ILE A 269 1.26 -19.24 13.51
C ILE A 269 2.43 -19.32 14.49
N TRP A 270 3.31 -18.33 14.39
CA TRP A 270 4.40 -18.09 15.33
C TRP A 270 4.00 -17.07 16.39
N GLY A 271 4.46 -17.28 17.62
CA GLY A 271 4.26 -16.38 18.76
C GLY A 271 5.52 -15.60 19.14
N GLY A 272 5.41 -14.78 20.20
CA GLY A 272 6.55 -14.13 20.86
C GLY A 272 7.44 -13.33 19.90
N SER A 273 8.75 -13.52 19.99
CA SER A 273 9.76 -12.83 19.15
C SER A 273 9.68 -13.19 17.66
N GLN A 274 9.01 -14.28 17.30
CA GLN A 274 8.81 -14.72 15.91
C GLN A 274 7.43 -14.35 15.37
N TRP A 275 6.61 -13.57 16.09
CA TRP A 275 5.29 -13.12 15.59
C TRP A 275 5.34 -12.50 14.18
N THR A 276 6.42 -11.76 13.88
CA THR A 276 6.65 -11.17 12.55
C THR A 276 6.71 -12.19 11.41
N THR A 277 7.02 -13.46 11.68
CA THR A 277 7.03 -14.53 10.67
C THR A 277 5.67 -14.71 10.00
N ASN A 278 4.58 -14.49 10.74
CA ASN A 278 3.23 -14.59 10.17
C ASN A 278 3.05 -13.59 9.01
N TYR A 279 3.50 -12.33 9.20
CA TYR A 279 3.45 -11.31 8.16
C TYR A 279 4.55 -11.45 7.13
N LEU A 280 5.68 -12.06 7.49
CA LEU A 280 6.74 -12.38 6.54
C LEU A 280 6.20 -13.32 5.45
N LEU A 281 5.56 -14.42 5.86
CA LEU A 281 4.97 -15.38 4.92
C LEU A 281 3.87 -14.73 4.09
N LEU A 282 2.94 -14.02 4.73
CA LEU A 282 1.87 -13.31 4.01
C LEU A 282 2.42 -12.29 3.00
N ASP A 283 3.50 -11.59 3.33
CA ASP A 283 4.13 -10.62 2.42
C ASP A 283 4.76 -11.30 1.20
N MET A 284 5.50 -12.40 1.40
CA MET A 284 6.06 -13.18 0.30
C MET A 284 4.94 -13.74 -0.60
N PHE A 285 3.88 -14.29 0.01
CA PHE A 285 2.73 -14.80 -0.73
C PHE A 285 2.03 -13.70 -1.52
N GLY A 286 1.83 -12.53 -0.93
CA GLY A 286 1.22 -11.38 -1.61
C GLY A 286 1.97 -10.98 -2.89
N ILE A 287 3.31 -10.96 -2.84
CA ILE A 287 4.13 -10.66 -4.03
C ILE A 287 4.05 -11.79 -5.07
N ILE A 288 4.09 -13.05 -4.64
CA ILE A 288 3.93 -14.21 -5.52
C ILE A 288 2.56 -14.17 -6.22
N PHE A 289 1.49 -13.90 -5.48
CA PHE A 289 0.14 -13.77 -6.05
C PHE A 289 0.07 -12.64 -7.06
N MET A 290 0.60 -11.46 -6.73
CA MET A 290 0.59 -10.31 -7.64
C MET A 290 1.37 -10.59 -8.92
N PHE A 291 2.56 -11.18 -8.80
CA PHE A 291 3.35 -11.58 -9.96
C PHE A 291 2.58 -12.56 -10.85
N ASN A 292 1.90 -13.55 -10.27
CA ASN A 292 1.12 -14.53 -11.02
C ASN A 292 -0.11 -13.91 -11.71
N VAL A 293 -0.74 -12.91 -11.10
CA VAL A 293 -1.75 -12.09 -11.80
C VAL A 293 -1.14 -11.39 -13.01
N GLN A 294 -0.03 -10.66 -12.80
CA GLN A 294 0.60 -9.85 -13.86
C GLN A 294 1.12 -10.69 -15.02
N ILE A 295 1.81 -11.81 -14.77
CA ILE A 295 2.31 -12.69 -15.82
C ILE A 295 1.18 -13.35 -16.60
N SER A 296 0.08 -13.71 -15.92
CA SER A 296 -1.08 -14.34 -16.55
C SER A 296 -1.77 -13.38 -17.51
N MET A 297 -1.88 -12.11 -17.12
CA MET A 297 -2.36 -11.03 -18.00
C MET A 297 -1.43 -10.82 -19.20
N ALA A 298 -0.12 -10.65 -18.95
CA ALA A 298 0.86 -10.38 -20.00
C ALA A 298 0.94 -11.53 -21.02
N MET A 299 0.85 -12.77 -20.55
CA MET A 299 0.95 -13.97 -21.38
C MET A 299 -0.41 -14.48 -21.88
N LYS A 300 -1.52 -13.88 -21.45
CA LYS A 300 -2.90 -14.31 -21.72
C LYS A 300 -3.12 -15.79 -21.38
N LYS A 301 -2.66 -16.20 -20.19
CA LYS A 301 -2.79 -17.57 -19.68
C LYS A 301 -3.63 -17.58 -18.40
N PRO A 302 -4.43 -18.64 -18.16
CA PRO A 302 -5.06 -18.84 -16.86
C PRO A 302 -4.00 -18.99 -15.76
N TRP A 303 -4.30 -18.48 -14.57
CA TRP A 303 -3.45 -18.61 -13.37
C TRP A 303 -3.85 -19.80 -12.48
N ASP A 304 -4.71 -20.70 -12.96
CA ASP A 304 -5.20 -21.87 -12.25
C ASP A 304 -4.08 -22.90 -12.00
N SER A 305 -3.28 -22.62 -10.96
CA SER A 305 -2.25 -23.52 -10.46
C SER A 305 -2.70 -24.08 -9.10
N PRO A 306 -2.76 -25.41 -8.93
CA PRO A 306 -3.01 -26.02 -7.62
C PRO A 306 -2.07 -25.52 -6.52
N GLU A 307 -0.83 -25.18 -6.87
CA GLU A 307 0.14 -24.62 -5.93
C GLU A 307 -0.29 -23.23 -5.40
N LEU A 308 -0.87 -22.39 -6.26
CA LEU A 308 -1.35 -21.07 -5.87
C LEU A 308 -2.61 -21.16 -5.00
N VAL A 309 -3.51 -22.10 -5.31
CA VAL A 309 -4.70 -22.38 -4.48
C VAL A 309 -4.28 -22.83 -3.08
N GLU A 310 -3.30 -23.73 -2.97
CA GLU A 310 -2.80 -24.21 -1.67
C GLU A 310 -2.14 -23.08 -0.87
N LYS A 311 -1.35 -22.24 -1.54
CA LYS A 311 -0.75 -21.06 -0.93
C LYS A 311 -1.81 -20.06 -0.45
N ALA A 312 -2.90 -19.90 -1.20
CA ALA A 312 -4.00 -19.02 -0.84
C ALA A 312 -4.79 -19.55 0.36
N ARG A 313 -5.04 -20.86 0.42
CA ARG A 313 -5.59 -21.51 1.63
C ARG A 313 -4.67 -21.33 2.82
N ARG A 314 -3.36 -21.46 2.65
CA ARG A 314 -2.41 -21.20 3.73
C ARG A 314 -2.44 -19.74 4.20
N ALA A 315 -2.55 -18.78 3.28
CA ALA A 315 -2.71 -17.37 3.63
C ALA A 315 -4.01 -17.13 4.43
N ALA A 316 -5.13 -17.72 4.00
CA ALA A 316 -6.40 -17.68 4.73
C ALA A 316 -6.29 -18.29 6.13
N GLN A 317 -5.60 -19.43 6.27
CA GLN A 317 -5.39 -20.12 7.54
C GLN A 317 -4.56 -19.28 8.52
N ILE A 318 -3.45 -18.69 8.04
CA ILE A 318 -2.63 -17.77 8.84
C ILE A 318 -3.46 -16.56 9.27
N PHE A 319 -4.25 -15.98 8.36
CA PHE A 319 -5.08 -14.82 8.66
C PHE A 319 -6.13 -15.11 9.74
N GLU A 320 -6.86 -16.23 9.64
CA GLU A 320 -7.85 -16.61 10.66
C GLU A 320 -7.19 -16.86 12.02
N ALA A 321 -6.06 -17.56 12.04
CA ALA A 321 -5.30 -17.78 13.26
C ALA A 321 -4.81 -16.45 13.88
N VAL A 322 -4.33 -15.50 13.06
CA VAL A 322 -3.95 -14.16 13.50
C VAL A 322 -5.13 -13.38 14.08
N CYS A 323 -6.32 -13.49 13.48
CA CYS A 323 -7.53 -12.83 13.98
C CYS A 323 -7.99 -13.37 15.33
N LEU A 324 -7.90 -14.69 15.52
CA LEU A 324 -8.41 -15.38 16.69
C LEU A 324 -7.41 -15.43 17.86
N TYR A 325 -6.13 -15.21 17.59
CA TYR A 325 -5.09 -15.27 18.61
C TYR A 325 -5.06 -14.02 19.50
N THR A 326 -5.60 -14.14 20.71
CA THR A 326 -5.82 -13.02 21.66
C THR A 326 -4.54 -12.39 22.21
N LYS A 327 -3.39 -13.04 22.11
CA LYS A 327 -2.09 -12.50 22.53
C LYS A 327 -1.35 -11.80 21.39
N GLY A 328 -1.97 -11.68 20.21
CA GLY A 328 -1.44 -10.91 19.10
C GLY A 328 -1.35 -9.41 19.42
N PRO A 329 -0.43 -8.67 18.78
CA PRO A 329 -0.33 -7.22 18.94
C PRO A 329 -1.54 -6.51 18.31
N PRO A 330 -1.89 -5.30 18.78
CA PRO A 330 -3.01 -4.56 18.20
C PRO A 330 -2.70 -4.17 16.75
N GLY A 331 -3.72 -4.06 15.91
CA GLY A 331 -3.58 -3.77 14.48
C GLY A 331 -3.24 -5.00 13.61
N ALA A 332 -3.20 -6.20 14.19
CA ALA A 332 -2.80 -7.42 13.50
C ALA A 332 -3.63 -7.75 12.24
N ILE A 333 -4.94 -7.48 12.27
CA ILE A 333 -5.86 -7.67 11.14
C ILE A 333 -5.51 -6.70 10.00
N ILE A 334 -5.23 -5.44 10.34
CA ILE A 334 -4.93 -4.38 9.38
C ILE A 334 -3.65 -4.70 8.62
N GLU A 335 -2.60 -5.20 9.27
CA GLU A 335 -1.35 -5.50 8.57
C GLU A 335 -1.48 -6.65 7.56
N ALA A 336 -2.32 -7.64 7.86
CA ALA A 336 -2.50 -8.81 7.01
C ALA A 336 -3.42 -8.56 5.80
N GLN A 337 -4.19 -7.46 5.80
CA GLN A 337 -5.29 -7.23 4.87
C GLN A 337 -4.88 -7.32 3.40
N ALA A 338 -3.73 -6.72 3.01
CA ALA A 338 -3.38 -6.56 1.60
C ALA A 338 -3.04 -7.90 0.95
N SER A 339 -2.20 -8.68 1.64
CA SER A 339 -1.81 -10.03 1.22
C SER A 339 -3.00 -10.97 1.18
N LEU A 340 -3.92 -10.84 2.13
CA LEU A 340 -5.13 -11.64 2.13
C LEU A 340 -6.06 -11.26 0.98
N ALA A 341 -6.29 -9.96 0.76
CA ALA A 341 -7.18 -9.48 -0.29
C ALA A 341 -6.80 -10.08 -1.65
N ILE A 342 -5.52 -10.08 -2.00
CA ILE A 342 -5.07 -10.73 -3.24
C ILE A 342 -5.15 -12.26 -3.19
N ALA A 343 -4.88 -12.90 -2.04
CA ALA A 343 -5.01 -14.35 -1.91
C ALA A 343 -6.44 -14.84 -2.20
N THR A 344 -7.47 -14.06 -1.88
CA THR A 344 -8.88 -14.43 -2.15
C THR A 344 -9.20 -14.59 -3.65
N LEU A 345 -8.39 -14.00 -4.53
CA LEU A 345 -8.53 -14.22 -5.97
C LEU A 345 -8.31 -15.69 -6.31
N PHE A 346 -7.35 -16.32 -5.65
CA PHE A 346 -6.90 -17.70 -5.88
C PHE A 346 -7.68 -18.76 -5.09
N LEU A 347 -8.64 -18.34 -4.27
CA LEU A 347 -9.52 -19.25 -3.57
C LEU A 347 -10.65 -19.74 -4.50
N PRO A 348 -11.16 -20.97 -4.28
CA PRO A 348 -12.34 -21.47 -4.99
C PRO A 348 -13.53 -20.50 -4.94
N LYS A 349 -14.38 -20.52 -5.96
CA LYS A 349 -15.56 -19.65 -6.06
C LYS A 349 -16.87 -20.35 -5.67
N ASP A 350 -16.79 -21.42 -4.87
CA ASP A 350 -17.98 -22.07 -4.31
C ASP A 350 -18.65 -21.16 -3.27
N GLU A 351 -19.95 -21.39 -3.02
CA GLU A 351 -20.78 -20.57 -2.14
C GLU A 351 -20.17 -20.36 -0.75
N LYS A 352 -19.62 -21.42 -0.16
CA LYS A 352 -18.99 -21.39 1.17
C LYS A 352 -17.75 -20.49 1.16
N THR A 353 -16.89 -20.65 0.16
CA THR A 353 -15.67 -19.82 0.04
C THR A 353 -15.98 -18.35 -0.26
N VAL A 354 -17.00 -18.08 -1.10
CA VAL A 354 -17.46 -16.71 -1.37
C VAL A 354 -18.00 -16.08 -0.10
N GLN A 355 -18.83 -16.80 0.67
CA GLN A 355 -19.38 -16.26 1.92
C GLN A 355 -18.30 -16.01 2.97
N TRP A 356 -17.32 -16.91 3.08
CA TRP A 356 -16.14 -16.69 3.93
C TRP A 356 -15.36 -15.43 3.50
N CYS A 357 -15.10 -15.23 2.20
CA CYS A 357 -14.42 -14.03 1.71
C CYS A 357 -15.18 -12.75 2.10
N ARG A 358 -16.50 -12.73 1.93
CA ARG A 358 -17.35 -11.58 2.28
C ARG A 358 -17.32 -11.28 3.77
N ASN A 359 -17.41 -12.30 4.63
CA ASN A 359 -17.27 -12.17 6.09
C ASN A 359 -15.90 -11.62 6.48
N THR A 360 -14.85 -12.12 5.83
CA THR A 360 -13.47 -11.69 6.04
C THR A 360 -13.24 -10.23 5.66
N PHE A 361 -13.74 -9.78 4.50
CA PHE A 361 -13.65 -8.36 4.13
C PHE A 361 -14.47 -7.46 5.06
N ALA A 362 -15.66 -7.89 5.48
CA ALA A 362 -16.45 -7.18 6.49
C ALA A 362 -15.69 -7.04 7.83
N LYS A 363 -14.99 -8.10 8.27
CA LYS A 363 -14.13 -8.12 9.46
C LYS A 363 -12.99 -7.11 9.34
N ILE A 364 -12.30 -7.06 8.19
CA ILE A 364 -11.21 -6.11 7.93
C ILE A 364 -11.70 -4.66 7.92
N GLU A 365 -12.80 -4.37 7.22
CA GLU A 365 -13.36 -3.02 7.19
C GLU A 365 -13.84 -2.57 8.57
N SER A 366 -14.43 -3.48 9.34
CA SER A 366 -14.83 -3.21 10.72
C SER A 366 -13.64 -2.96 11.65
N ALA A 367 -12.47 -3.52 11.35
CA ALA A 367 -11.22 -3.24 12.06
C ALA A 367 -10.60 -1.88 11.68
N GLY A 368 -11.14 -1.19 10.66
CA GLY A 368 -10.76 0.17 10.29
C GLY A 368 -9.96 0.31 9.01
N TYR A 369 -9.82 -0.73 8.19
CA TYR A 369 -9.24 -0.61 6.85
C TYR A 369 -10.34 -0.69 5.80
N ILE A 370 -10.73 0.45 5.21
CA ILE A 370 -11.85 0.52 4.27
C ILE A 370 -11.35 0.31 2.85
N TYR A 371 -11.90 -0.69 2.15
CA TYR A 371 -11.67 -0.85 0.73
C TYR A 371 -12.50 0.15 -0.08
N SER A 372 -11.98 0.60 -1.23
CA SER A 372 -12.75 1.47 -2.12
C SER A 372 -13.98 0.77 -2.68
N SER A 373 -14.99 1.56 -3.03
CA SER A 373 -16.17 1.08 -3.75
C SER A 373 -15.78 0.34 -5.03
N THR A 374 -14.79 0.85 -5.78
CA THR A 374 -14.28 0.21 -6.99
C THR A 374 -13.76 -1.20 -6.72
N LEU A 375 -12.85 -1.38 -5.75
CA LEU A 375 -12.32 -2.70 -5.43
C LEU A 375 -13.44 -3.64 -4.96
N ARG A 376 -14.28 -3.17 -4.04
CA ARG A 376 -15.39 -3.98 -3.50
C ARG A 376 -16.31 -4.49 -4.60
N ASN A 377 -16.78 -3.60 -5.46
CA ASN A 377 -17.73 -3.97 -6.52
C ASN A 377 -17.10 -4.89 -7.57
N ARG A 378 -15.79 -4.76 -7.85
CA ARG A 378 -15.06 -5.69 -8.72
C ARG A 378 -14.93 -7.07 -8.08
N MET A 379 -14.61 -7.14 -6.79
CA MET A 379 -14.58 -8.41 -6.06
C MET A 379 -15.95 -9.09 -6.04
N LEU A 380 -17.02 -8.34 -5.77
CA LEU A 380 -18.40 -8.86 -5.81
C LEU A 380 -18.78 -9.37 -7.21
N ALA A 381 -18.43 -8.61 -8.26
CA ALA A 381 -18.65 -9.04 -9.64
C ALA A 381 -17.91 -10.35 -9.97
N SER A 382 -16.67 -10.52 -9.47
CA SER A 382 -15.91 -11.78 -9.62
C SER A 382 -16.55 -12.98 -8.92
N TYR A 383 -17.48 -12.73 -7.99
CA TYR A 383 -18.29 -13.75 -7.31
C TYR A 383 -19.67 -13.93 -7.95
N GLY A 384 -19.95 -13.26 -9.07
CA GLY A 384 -21.28 -13.27 -9.70
C GLY A 384 -22.34 -12.48 -8.92
N LEU A 385 -21.92 -11.57 -8.03
CA LEU A 385 -22.80 -10.74 -7.21
C LEU A 385 -22.90 -9.32 -7.78
N GLY A 386 -24.03 -8.65 -7.50
CA GLY A 386 -24.24 -7.25 -7.84
C GLY A 386 -23.40 -6.28 -6.99
N PRO A 387 -23.28 -5.02 -7.43
CA PRO A 387 -22.59 -3.98 -6.65
C PRO A 387 -23.29 -3.74 -5.31
N SER A 388 -22.51 -3.41 -4.28
CA SER A 388 -23.01 -3.17 -2.92
C SER A 388 -22.08 -2.25 -2.13
N ASP A 389 -22.64 -1.43 -1.25
CA ASP A 389 -21.87 -0.58 -0.34
C ASP A 389 -21.30 -1.34 0.87
N TRP A 390 -21.80 -2.56 1.11
CA TRP A 390 -21.33 -3.47 2.14
C TRP A 390 -21.08 -4.87 1.60
N TRP A 391 -20.20 -5.62 2.28
CA TRP A 391 -19.83 -6.96 1.86
C TRP A 391 -20.95 -7.98 2.10
N LEU A 392 -21.72 -7.84 3.17
CA LEU A 392 -22.79 -8.77 3.55
C LEU A 392 -24.18 -8.30 3.07
N PRO A 393 -25.14 -9.22 2.84
CA PRO A 393 -26.48 -8.85 2.41
C PRO A 393 -27.17 -7.94 3.42
N ASN A 394 -28.05 -7.05 2.96
CA ASN A 394 -28.87 -6.17 3.81
C ASN A 394 -28.05 -5.34 4.82
N ASP A 395 -26.79 -5.03 4.49
CA ASP A 395 -25.84 -4.36 5.38
C ASP A 395 -25.62 -5.03 6.75
N GLU A 396 -25.80 -6.36 6.81
CA GLU A 396 -25.64 -7.13 8.05
C GLU A 396 -24.28 -6.87 8.72
N GLY A 397 -24.29 -6.57 10.02
CA GLY A 397 -23.08 -6.37 10.80
C GLY A 397 -22.27 -5.11 10.44
N CYS A 398 -22.74 -4.23 9.55
CA CYS A 398 -22.02 -3.02 9.19
C CYS A 398 -22.03 -1.98 10.35
N PRO A 399 -20.85 -1.62 10.92
CA PRO A 399 -20.82 -0.63 12.00
C PRO A 399 -21.27 0.76 11.52
N ARG A 400 -22.07 1.47 12.32
CA ARG A 400 -22.58 2.81 11.99
C ARG A 400 -21.48 3.80 11.61
N ILE A 401 -20.36 3.76 12.30
CA ILE A 401 -19.20 4.60 12.01
C ILE A 401 -18.59 4.27 10.64
N ILE A 402 -18.48 3.00 10.25
CA ILE A 402 -17.97 2.58 8.94
C ILE A 402 -18.88 3.10 7.82
N ARG A 403 -20.19 2.97 7.99
CA ARG A 403 -21.17 3.56 7.05
C ARG A 403 -20.99 5.08 6.93
N SER A 404 -20.81 5.76 8.06
CA SER A 404 -20.59 7.21 8.08
C SER A 404 -19.29 7.61 7.36
N ILE A 405 -18.21 6.84 7.52
CA ILE A 405 -16.95 7.07 6.81
C ILE A 405 -17.15 6.90 5.30
N LYS A 406 -17.82 5.83 4.87
CA LYS A 406 -18.08 5.59 3.45
C LYS A 406 -18.89 6.71 2.82
N ASN A 407 -19.96 7.15 3.48
CA ASN A 407 -20.76 8.28 3.02
C ASN A 407 -19.92 9.55 2.90
N PHE A 408 -19.07 9.83 3.89
CA PHE A 408 -18.14 10.96 3.83
C PHE A 408 -17.17 10.88 2.63
N ILE A 409 -16.64 9.69 2.32
CA ILE A 409 -15.77 9.51 1.15
C ILE A 409 -16.54 9.67 -0.17
N VAL A 410 -17.76 9.16 -0.26
CA VAL A 410 -18.64 9.39 -1.41
C VAL A 410 -18.89 10.88 -1.57
N GLU A 411 -19.35 11.59 -0.53
CA GLU A 411 -19.55 13.04 -0.56
C GLU A 411 -18.29 13.78 -1.02
N ARG A 412 -17.11 13.43 -0.47
CA ARG A 412 -15.83 14.03 -0.86
C ARG A 412 -15.44 13.78 -2.32
N THR A 413 -15.89 12.68 -2.92
CA THR A 413 -15.56 12.27 -4.30
C THR A 413 -16.63 12.62 -5.33
N THR A 414 -17.90 12.79 -4.92
CA THR A 414 -19.05 13.00 -5.82
C THR A 414 -19.75 14.36 -5.67
N ALA A 415 -19.57 15.11 -4.59
CA ALA A 415 -20.36 16.31 -4.33
C ALA A 415 -19.99 17.51 -5.23
N PRO A 416 -20.98 18.29 -5.72
CA PRO A 416 -20.75 19.59 -6.36
C PRO A 416 -20.37 20.67 -5.34
N LYS A 417 -19.34 21.46 -5.69
CA LYS A 417 -18.86 22.74 -5.14
C LYS A 417 -19.73 23.42 -4.05
N ASP A 418 -19.49 23.14 -2.77
CA ASP A 418 -19.81 24.00 -1.62
C ASP A 418 -18.53 24.44 -0.89
N GLN A 419 -18.61 25.37 0.07
CA GLN A 419 -17.41 25.93 0.76
C GLN A 419 -16.61 24.84 1.52
N THR A 420 -17.29 23.81 2.02
CA THR A 420 -16.67 22.65 2.68
C THR A 420 -15.93 21.76 1.65
N SER A 421 -16.51 21.60 0.46
CA SER A 421 -15.89 20.98 -0.71
C SER A 421 -14.74 21.82 -1.27
N GLU A 422 -14.76 23.15 -1.12
CA GLU A 422 -13.63 24.02 -1.46
C GLU A 422 -12.46 23.81 -0.51
N ASP A 423 -12.67 23.71 0.81
CA ASP A 423 -11.59 23.34 1.75
C ASP A 423 -10.99 21.95 1.44
N LEU A 424 -11.82 21.00 0.99
CA LEU A 424 -11.42 19.65 0.55
C LEU A 424 -10.77 19.64 -0.85
N ARG A 425 -11.12 20.57 -1.74
CA ARG A 425 -10.49 20.76 -3.07
C ARG A 425 -9.19 21.56 -2.97
N GLU A 426 -9.09 22.49 -2.04
CA GLU A 426 -7.86 23.17 -1.67
C GLU A 426 -6.81 22.17 -1.14
N MET A 427 -7.22 20.98 -0.67
CA MET A 427 -6.30 19.86 -0.40
C MET A 427 -5.62 19.34 -1.67
N ARG A 428 -6.29 19.31 -2.84
CA ARG A 428 -5.61 19.12 -4.15
C ARG A 428 -4.75 20.32 -4.52
N GLY A 429 -5.22 21.53 -4.19
CA GLY A 429 -4.55 22.80 -4.43
C GLY A 429 -3.17 22.92 -3.77
N ILE A 430 -3.04 22.56 -2.48
CA ILE A 430 -1.79 22.64 -1.70
C ILE A 430 -0.66 21.81 -2.36
N PHE A 431 -0.99 20.64 -2.88
CA PHE A 431 -0.01 19.78 -3.57
C PHE A 431 0.21 20.19 -5.02
N SER A 432 -0.78 20.81 -5.68
CA SER A 432 -0.58 21.47 -6.97
C SER A 432 0.39 22.67 -6.87
N THR A 433 0.38 23.41 -5.76
CA THR A 433 1.36 24.47 -5.47
C THR A 433 2.74 23.96 -5.08
N LEU A 434 2.88 22.69 -4.69
CA LEU A 434 4.19 22.04 -4.53
C LEU A 434 4.75 21.59 -5.90
N THR A 435 3.88 21.18 -6.83
CA THR A 435 4.26 20.86 -8.22
C THR A 435 4.54 22.07 -9.11
N ILE A 436 4.09 23.28 -8.74
CA ILE A 436 4.20 24.48 -9.58
C ILE A 436 5.17 25.50 -8.97
N SER A 437 6.42 25.41 -9.39
CA SER A 437 7.43 26.48 -9.47
C SER A 437 8.45 25.97 -10.50
N ASP A 438 8.62 26.49 -11.71
CA ASP A 438 8.26 27.76 -12.34
C ASP A 438 7.89 27.51 -13.81
N SER A 439 6.74 28.00 -14.31
CA SER A 439 6.52 28.35 -15.73
C SER A 439 5.18 29.10 -15.90
N PRO A 440 5.09 30.15 -16.74
CA PRO A 440 3.84 30.89 -16.94
C PRO A 440 2.83 30.08 -17.78
N PRO A 441 1.52 30.26 -17.59
CA PRO A 441 0.50 29.54 -18.34
C PRO A 441 0.38 30.10 -19.77
N SER A 442 0.42 29.22 -20.77
CA SER A 442 0.00 29.52 -22.13
C SER A 442 -1.36 28.89 -22.41
N ASP A 443 -2.35 29.74 -22.68
CA ASP A 443 -3.65 29.37 -23.25
C ASP A 443 -3.48 28.80 -24.67
N ASN A 444 -4.09 27.64 -24.95
CA ASN A 444 -4.92 27.39 -26.16
C ASN A 444 -5.42 25.93 -26.26
N SER A 445 -6.74 25.79 -26.06
CA SER A 445 -7.76 25.05 -26.81
C SER A 445 -7.43 23.84 -27.72
N GLY A 446 -8.29 22.82 -27.67
CA GLY A 446 -8.67 22.03 -28.86
C GLY A 446 -9.40 20.70 -28.59
N HIS A 447 -10.73 20.68 -28.69
CA HIS A 447 -11.57 19.48 -28.74
C HIS A 447 -11.51 18.78 -30.11
N THR A 448 -11.50 17.43 -30.17
CA THR A 448 -12.50 16.60 -30.88
C THR A 448 -12.36 15.08 -30.62
N PRO A 449 -13.46 14.28 -30.74
CA PRO A 449 -13.58 12.89 -30.28
C PRO A 449 -13.66 11.85 -31.42
N ILE A 450 -13.28 10.58 -31.19
CA ILE A 450 -13.74 9.45 -32.02
C ILE A 450 -13.94 8.19 -31.16
N ASP A 451 -15.20 7.76 -31.08
CA ASP A 451 -15.69 6.45 -30.64
C ASP A 451 -15.68 5.46 -31.82
N GLY A 452 -15.38 4.17 -31.57
CA GLY A 452 -15.95 3.08 -32.38
C GLY A 452 -15.09 1.84 -32.68
N VAL A 453 -15.73 0.69 -32.41
CA VAL A 453 -15.61 -0.64 -33.04
C VAL A 453 -14.69 -1.67 -32.35
N LEU A 454 -15.30 -2.57 -31.55
CA LEU A 454 -15.46 -4.00 -31.89
C LEU A 454 -16.23 -4.74 -30.77
N ALA A 455 -17.49 -5.07 -31.07
CA ALA A 455 -18.29 -6.03 -30.31
C ALA A 455 -18.32 -7.38 -31.05
N GLY A 456 -18.21 -8.49 -30.30
CA GLY A 456 -18.71 -9.80 -30.74
C GLY A 456 -17.72 -10.97 -30.71
N ALA A 457 -17.51 -11.57 -29.54
CA ALA A 457 -17.16 -12.99 -29.32
C ALA A 457 -17.06 -13.23 -27.78
N PRO A 458 -17.34 -14.45 -27.27
CA PRO A 458 -17.63 -14.67 -25.85
C PRO A 458 -16.38 -14.43 -24.99
N THR A 459 -16.36 -13.29 -24.30
CA THR A 459 -15.30 -12.88 -23.40
C THR A 459 -15.49 -13.56 -22.05
N PHE A 460 -14.64 -14.54 -21.75
CA PHE A 460 -14.20 -14.79 -20.38
C PHE A 460 -13.56 -13.48 -19.89
N LEU A 461 -14.38 -12.62 -19.31
CA LEU A 461 -14.07 -11.26 -18.89
C LEU A 461 -13.09 -11.28 -17.72
N ASP A 462 -11.85 -10.93 -18.02
CA ASP A 462 -11.05 -9.94 -17.28
C ASP A 462 -11.10 -10.02 -15.74
N GLU A 463 -10.78 -11.20 -15.20
CA GLU A 463 -10.82 -11.51 -13.76
C GLU A 463 -9.72 -10.82 -12.94
N THR A 464 -8.88 -9.98 -13.56
CA THR A 464 -7.70 -9.36 -12.94
C THR A 464 -7.59 -7.84 -13.07
N LEU A 465 -8.58 -7.18 -13.70
CA LEU A 465 -8.83 -5.74 -13.56
C LEU A 465 -9.12 -5.31 -12.10
N ILE A 466 -9.18 -6.24 -11.15
CA ILE A 466 -9.50 -5.99 -9.73
C ILE A 466 -8.55 -4.95 -9.10
N TYR A 467 -7.27 -4.92 -9.49
CA TYR A 467 -6.28 -3.97 -8.96
C TYR A 467 -5.92 -2.81 -9.89
N THR A 468 -6.16 -2.91 -11.20
CA THR A 468 -5.85 -1.84 -12.15
C THR A 468 -7.12 -1.04 -12.42
N GLY A 469 -7.32 0.04 -11.67
CA GLY A 469 -8.34 1.02 -12.02
C GLY A 469 -8.12 1.49 -13.45
N GLN A 470 -9.20 1.59 -14.26
CA GLN A 470 -9.16 2.58 -15.32
C GLN A 470 -9.09 3.93 -14.61
N SER A 471 -7.91 4.55 -14.63
CA SER A 471 -7.80 5.98 -14.42
C SER A 471 -8.61 6.65 -15.54
N PRO A 472 -9.30 7.78 -15.28
CA PRO A 472 -9.69 8.66 -16.38
C PRO A 472 -8.44 8.91 -17.23
N ASP A 473 -8.58 8.83 -18.55
CA ASP A 473 -7.51 9.09 -19.50
C ASP A 473 -6.86 10.44 -19.16
N TYR A 474 -5.67 10.39 -18.55
CA TYR A 474 -4.77 11.51 -18.49
C TYR A 474 -3.66 11.19 -19.49
N GLU A 475 -3.81 11.73 -20.69
CA GLU A 475 -2.76 11.73 -21.71
C GLU A 475 -1.52 12.41 -21.12
N TRP A 476 -0.47 11.64 -20.88
CA TRP A 476 0.84 12.14 -20.51
C TRP A 476 1.62 12.46 -21.79
N ASN A 477 1.49 13.70 -22.28
CA ASN A 477 2.40 14.20 -23.31
C ASN A 477 3.79 14.42 -22.69
N TYR A 478 4.66 13.41 -22.81
CA TYR A 478 6.10 13.59 -22.70
C TYR A 478 6.60 14.23 -24.00
N GLU A 479 6.59 15.55 -24.09
CA GLU A 479 7.42 16.24 -25.10
C GLU A 479 8.88 16.17 -24.67
N GLN A 480 9.61 15.17 -25.18
CA GLN A 480 11.06 15.20 -25.28
C GLN A 480 11.47 14.84 -26.72
N SER A 481 11.52 15.83 -27.60
CA SER A 481 12.54 15.91 -28.65
C SER A 481 12.47 17.23 -29.43
N LYS A 482 13.35 18.19 -29.10
CA LYS A 482 13.92 19.11 -30.10
C LYS A 482 15.37 19.43 -29.75
N TYR A 483 16.25 18.45 -29.96
CA TYR A 483 17.62 18.69 -30.41
C TYR A 483 18.03 17.54 -31.33
N PRO A 484 18.30 17.79 -32.63
CA PRO A 484 18.75 16.74 -33.53
C PRO A 484 20.22 16.41 -33.26
N SER A 485 20.49 15.13 -33.09
CA SER A 485 21.82 14.55 -33.20
C SER A 485 22.22 14.47 -34.67
N GLU A 486 23.12 15.34 -35.13
CA GLU A 486 23.81 15.14 -36.41
C GLU A 486 25.04 14.25 -36.21
N ALA A 487 25.14 13.26 -37.09
CA ALA A 487 26.17 12.24 -37.11
C ALA A 487 27.49 12.75 -37.71
N TYR A 488 28.59 12.18 -37.24
CA TYR A 488 29.95 12.33 -37.72
C TYR A 488 30.11 12.17 -39.25
N GLY A 489 30.98 12.99 -39.86
CA GLY A 489 31.50 12.72 -41.20
C GLY A 489 32.36 13.82 -41.85
N SER A 490 33.63 13.92 -41.43
CA SER A 490 34.82 14.31 -42.22
C SER A 490 34.78 15.52 -43.18
N ASN A 491 35.56 16.57 -42.90
CA ASN A 491 36.82 16.86 -43.62
C ASN A 491 37.42 18.25 -43.28
N GLN A 492 38.75 18.23 -43.08
CA GLN A 492 39.76 19.24 -43.44
C GLN A 492 39.83 20.59 -42.68
N PHE A 493 40.93 20.74 -41.93
CA PHE A 493 41.89 21.88 -41.89
C PHE A 493 41.69 22.93 -43.00
N THR A 494 41.88 24.25 -42.84
CA THR A 494 42.86 25.14 -42.18
C THR A 494 42.19 26.53 -42.19
N GLY A 495 42.28 27.42 -41.21
CA GLY A 495 43.47 28.19 -40.87
C GLY A 495 43.16 29.70 -40.97
N GLN A 496 43.79 30.43 -40.04
CA GLN A 496 43.77 31.89 -39.78
C GLN A 496 42.61 32.44 -38.94
#